data_AF-A0A937YW08-F1
#
_entry.id   AF-A0A937YW08-F1
#
_cell.length_a   1.000
_cell.length_b   1.000
_cell.length_c   1.000
_cell.angle_alpha   90.00
_cell.angle_beta   90.00
_cell.angle_gamma   90.00
#
_symmetry.space_group_name_H-M   'P 1'
#
loop_
_entity.id
_entity.type
_entity.pdbx_description
1 polymer ?
#
loop_
_entity_poly.entity_id
_entity_poly.type
_entity_poly.pdbx_seq_one_letter_code
_entity_poly.pdbx_strand_id
1 'polypeptide(L)'
;MRRGLDYHIHTFYQKCGNATLTVDSIIRRAQGLGLTSIAITDHLNHRDQLPNFRHIRRDIEAVATPVEVWFGCELNFDACDGNWAYD
;
A
#
# COMPACT_ATOMS: atom_id res chain seq x y z
N MET A 1 -4.46 -22.25 -8.01
CA MET A 1 -4.34 -22.16 -6.54
C MET A 1 -3.53 -20.92 -6.23
N ARG A 2 -4.12 -19.84 -5.71
CA ARG A 2 -3.38 -18.63 -5.33
C ARG A 2 -2.47 -18.98 -4.15
N ARG A 3 -1.16 -18.89 -4.31
CA ARG A 3 -0.18 -19.12 -3.23
C ARG A 3 0.24 -17.74 -2.72
N GLY A 4 0.14 -17.53 -1.40
CA GLY A 4 0.60 -16.32 -0.69
C GLY A 4 -0.15 -15.03 -1.02
N LEU A 5 -0.71 -14.39 0.00
CA LEU A 5 -1.40 -13.10 -0.08
C LEU A 5 -0.92 -12.19 1.05
N ASP A 6 -0.78 -10.90 0.75
CA ASP A 6 -0.55 -9.87 1.75
C ASP A 6 -1.25 -8.58 1.33
N TYR A 7 -2.30 -8.20 2.05
CA TYR A 7 -3.14 -7.05 1.72
C TYR A 7 -2.97 -5.88 2.69
N HIS A 8 -1.89 -5.90 3.47
CA HIS A 8 -1.59 -4.83 4.41
C HIS A 8 -0.11 -4.46 4.28
N ILE A 9 0.20 -3.65 3.27
CA ILE A 9 1.57 -3.22 2.98
C ILE A 9 1.62 -1.69 2.90
N HIS A 10 2.69 -1.14 3.47
CA HIS A 10 2.97 0.29 3.52
C HIS A 10 4.18 0.66 2.64
N THR A 11 4.14 1.83 2.02
CA THR A 11 5.22 2.42 1.25
C THR A 11 5.99 3.48 2.04
N PHE A 12 7.10 3.97 1.48
CA PHE A 12 7.82 5.11 2.04
C PHE A 12 7.05 6.44 1.89
N TYR A 13 6.03 6.53 1.02
CA TYR A 13 5.38 7.79 0.67
C TYR A 13 4.66 8.43 1.87
N GLN A 14 4.02 7.63 2.74
CA GLN A 14 3.42 8.16 3.99
C GLN A 14 4.39 8.22 5.18
N LYS A 15 5.70 8.02 4.96
CA LYS A 15 6.75 8.06 5.99
C LYS A 15 6.55 7.05 7.15
N CYS A 16 5.65 6.09 7.01
CA CYS A 16 5.51 4.94 7.89
C CYS A 16 6.47 3.80 7.48
N GLY A 17 6.74 3.66 6.18
CA GLY A 17 7.77 2.77 5.65
C GLY A 17 9.16 3.41 5.62
N ASN A 18 10.21 2.59 5.73
CA ASN A 18 11.58 3.05 5.47
C ASN A 18 11.80 3.32 3.96
N ALA A 19 12.86 4.06 3.61
CA ALA A 19 13.12 4.52 2.25
C ALA A 19 13.27 3.42 1.18
N THR A 20 13.48 2.16 1.58
CA THR A 20 13.58 1.03 0.64
C THR A 20 12.22 0.45 0.24
N LEU A 21 11.15 0.79 0.96
CA LEU A 21 9.76 0.38 0.68
C LEU A 21 9.15 1.18 -0.48
N THR A 22 9.83 1.17 -1.63
CA THR A 22 9.29 1.66 -2.90
C THR A 22 8.29 0.65 -3.46
N VAL A 23 7.36 1.11 -4.32
CA VAL A 23 6.38 0.23 -4.96
C VAL A 23 7.04 -0.89 -5.76
N ASP A 24 8.08 -0.60 -6.55
CA ASP A 24 8.82 -1.64 -7.29
C ASP A 24 9.49 -2.63 -6.32
N SER A 25 10.22 -2.15 -5.31
CA SER A 25 10.86 -3.02 -4.30
C SER A 25 9.85 -3.97 -3.65
N ILE A 26 8.67 -3.46 -3.28
CA ILE A 26 7.59 -4.24 -2.68
C ILE A 26 7.11 -5.33 -3.65
N ILE A 27 6.79 -4.96 -4.89
CA ILE A 27 6.28 -5.90 -5.90
C ILE A 27 7.35 -6.95 -6.24
N ARG A 28 8.62 -6.57 -6.44
CA ARG A 28 9.72 -7.51 -6.70
C ARG A 28 9.92 -8.47 -5.54
N ARG A 29 9.80 -7.98 -4.30
CA ARG A 29 9.90 -8.84 -3.12
C ARG A 29 8.73 -9.81 -3.04
N ALA A 30 7.51 -9.35 -3.28
CA ALA A 30 6.31 -10.19 -3.33
C ALA A 30 6.46 -11.30 -4.39
N GLN A 31 6.96 -10.97 -5.58
CA GLN A 31 7.27 -11.94 -6.63
C GLN A 31 8.30 -12.99 -6.16
N GLY A 32 9.41 -12.56 -5.56
CA GLY A 32 10.46 -13.46 -5.07
C GLY A 32 9.99 -14.38 -3.93
N LEU A 33 8.96 -13.97 -3.19
CA LEU A 33 8.29 -14.79 -2.17
C LEU A 33 7.21 -15.71 -2.74
N GLY A 34 6.91 -15.61 -4.04
CA GLY A 34 5.86 -16.39 -4.69
C GLY A 34 4.44 -15.95 -4.35
N LEU A 35 4.25 -14.70 -3.88
CA LEU A 35 2.92 -14.12 -3.70
C LEU A 35 2.27 -13.93 -5.06
N THR A 36 0.96 -14.17 -5.11
CA THR A 36 0.17 -14.03 -6.35
C THR A 36 -0.70 -12.78 -6.37
N SER A 37 -0.98 -12.21 -5.20
CA SER A 37 -1.73 -10.97 -5.06
C SER A 37 -1.31 -10.22 -3.79
N ILE A 38 -1.25 -8.89 -3.88
CA ILE A 38 -0.93 -8.00 -2.76
C ILE A 38 -1.84 -6.76 -2.77
N ALA A 39 -1.88 -6.03 -1.66
CA ALA A 39 -2.48 -4.71 -1.60
C ALA A 39 -1.52 -3.71 -0.94
N ILE A 40 -1.45 -2.51 -1.52
CA ILE A 40 -0.75 -1.37 -0.92
C ILE A 40 -1.81 -0.47 -0.28
N THR A 41 -1.71 -0.31 1.04
CA THR A 41 -2.74 0.27 1.91
C THR A 41 -2.12 1.23 2.92
N ASP A 42 -1.33 2.19 2.45
CA ASP A 42 -0.76 3.23 3.31
C ASP A 42 -1.85 3.97 4.13
N HIS A 43 -1.44 4.56 5.26
CA HIS A 43 -2.35 5.34 6.10
C HIS A 43 -2.89 6.60 5.38
N LEU A 44 -4.20 6.82 5.49
CA LEU A 44 -4.86 8.06 5.08
C LEU A 44 -5.53 8.72 6.30
N ASN A 45 -4.73 9.43 7.08
CA ASN A 45 -5.17 10.19 8.25
C ASN A 45 -5.55 11.64 7.93
N HIS A 46 -5.10 12.18 6.79
CA HIS A 46 -5.35 13.57 6.41
C HIS A 46 -5.52 13.68 4.89
N ARG A 47 -6.43 14.54 4.40
CA ARG A 47 -6.59 14.76 2.94
C ARG A 47 -5.34 15.30 2.25
N ASP A 48 -4.46 15.98 2.99
CA ASP A 48 -3.17 16.45 2.48
C ASP A 48 -2.18 15.32 2.14
N GLN A 49 -2.50 14.08 2.53
CA GLN A 49 -1.75 12.89 2.13
C GLN A 49 -2.16 12.37 0.74
N LEU A 50 -3.28 12.82 0.16
CA LEU A 50 -3.74 12.36 -1.16
C LEU A 50 -2.71 12.53 -2.29
N PRO A 51 -1.86 13.58 -2.34
CA PRO A 51 -0.78 13.66 -3.32
C PRO A 51 0.19 12.46 -3.27
N ASN A 52 0.50 11.93 -2.09
CA ASN A 52 1.33 10.74 -1.93
C ASN A 52 0.65 9.49 -2.52
N PHE A 53 -0.65 9.33 -2.30
CA PHE A 53 -1.44 8.25 -2.92
C PHE A 53 -1.42 8.32 -4.46
N ARG A 54 -1.35 9.51 -5.05
CA ARG A 54 -1.19 9.66 -6.52
C ARG A 54 0.18 9.15 -6.98
N HIS A 55 1.23 9.38 -6.22
CA HIS A 55 2.55 8.83 -6.52
C HIS A 55 2.56 7.30 -6.42
N ILE A 56 1.96 6.74 -5.36
CA ILE A 56 1.81 5.28 -5.21
C ILE A 56 1.09 4.69 -6.43
N ARG A 57 -0.08 5.24 -6.79
CA ARG A 57 -0.88 4.74 -7.92
C ARG A 57 -0.09 4.79 -9.24
N ARG A 58 0.56 5.92 -9.52
CA ARG A 58 1.41 6.08 -10.72
C ARG A 58 2.50 5.03 -10.77
N ASP A 59 3.15 4.76 -9.65
CA ASP A 59 4.23 3.78 -9.60
C ASP A 59 3.70 2.35 -9.74
N ILE A 60 2.52 2.03 -9.19
CA ILE A 60 1.83 0.75 -9.43
C ILE A 60 1.56 0.56 -10.93
N GLU A 61 0.98 1.56 -11.57
CA GLU A 61 0.64 1.54 -13.01
C GLU A 61 1.89 1.39 -13.91
N ALA A 62 3.05 1.85 -13.44
CA ALA A 62 4.31 1.77 -14.18
C ALA A 62 5.02 0.40 -14.07
N VAL A 63 4.71 -0.40 -13.04
CA VAL A 63 5.40 -1.67 -12.80
C VAL A 63 4.74 -2.81 -13.60
N ALA A 64 5.44 -3.33 -14.60
CA ALA A 64 5.05 -4.56 -15.26
C ALA A 64 5.28 -5.78 -14.34
N THR A 65 4.19 -6.40 -13.89
CA THR A 65 4.22 -7.55 -12.99
C THR A 65 3.06 -8.52 -13.25
N PRO A 66 3.26 -9.84 -13.05
CA PRO A 66 2.18 -10.83 -13.01
C PRO A 66 1.46 -10.89 -11.65
N VAL A 67 1.96 -10.19 -10.61
CA VAL A 67 1.29 -10.11 -9.30
C VAL A 67 0.07 -9.21 -9.44
N GLU A 68 -1.08 -9.67 -8.97
CA GLU A 68 -2.29 -8.83 -8.87
C GLU A 68 -2.06 -7.80 -7.76
N VAL A 69 -2.10 -6.50 -8.09
CA VAL A 69 -1.85 -5.43 -7.12
C VAL A 69 -3.14 -4.66 -6.89
N TRP A 70 -3.63 -4.68 -5.65
CA TRP A 70 -4.74 -3.88 -5.18
C TRP A 70 -4.23 -2.56 -4.57
N PHE A 71 -5.02 -1.51 -4.70
CA PHE A 71 -4.70 -0.20 -4.17
C PHE A 71 -5.83 0.31 -3.29
N GLY A 72 -5.50 0.72 -2.07
CA GLY A 72 -6.43 1.22 -1.08
C GLY A 72 -5.72 2.07 -0.03
N CYS A 73 -6.33 2.16 1.15
CA CYS A 73 -5.74 2.84 2.30
C CYS A 73 -6.08 2.09 3.59
N GLU A 74 -5.24 2.25 4.59
CA GLU A 74 -5.55 1.91 5.97
C GLU A 74 -6.10 3.17 6.66
N LEU A 75 -7.35 3.11 7.09
CA LEU A 75 -7.98 4.18 7.88
C LEU A 75 -7.92 3.82 9.36
N ASN A 76 -7.54 4.81 10.17
CA ASN A 76 -7.54 4.69 11.61
C ASN A 76 -8.90 5.08 12.20
N PHE A 77 -9.19 4.56 13.40
CA PHE A 77 -10.32 4.98 14.23
C PHE A 77 -9.79 5.62 15.51
N ASP A 78 -10.49 6.65 16.00
CA ASP A 78 -10.09 7.32 17.26
C ASP A 78 -10.34 6.46 18.51
N ALA A 79 -11.28 5.52 18.43
CA ALA A 79 -11.66 4.55 19.47
C ALA A 79 -12.49 3.41 18.85
N CYS A 80 -12.80 2.35 19.62
CA CYS A 80 -13.65 1.24 19.17
C CYS A 80 -15.00 1.70 18.59
N ASP A 81 -15.59 2.74 19.17
CA ASP A 81 -16.84 3.39 18.73
C ASP A 81 -16.59 4.83 18.25
N GLY A 82 -15.34 5.16 17.89
CA GLY A 82 -14.93 6.49 17.48
C GLY A 82 -15.25 6.80 16.02
N ASN A 83 -14.93 8.03 15.61
CA ASN A 83 -14.98 8.39 14.19
C ASN A 83 -13.73 7.88 13.47
N TRP A 84 -13.78 7.93 12.14
CA TRP A 84 -12.59 7.77 11.33
C TRP A 84 -11.62 8.93 11.60
N ALA A 85 -10.36 8.61 11.83
CA ALA A 85 -9.30 9.59 11.96
C ALA A 85 -8.90 10.12 10.57
N TYR A 86 -9.77 10.91 9.94
CA TYR A 86 -9.42 11.72 8.78
C TYR A 86 -9.99 13.13 8.88
N ASP A 87 -9.22 14.14 8.45
CA ASP A 87 -9.61 15.55 8.40
C ASP A 87 -9.73 16.15 6.99
#